data_AF-D2GXK0-F1
#
_entry.id   AF-D2GXK0-F1
#
_cell.length_a   1.000
_cell.length_b   1.000
_cell.length_c   1.000
_cell.angle_alpha   90.00
_cell.angle_beta   90.00
_cell.angle_gamma   90.00
#
_symmetry.space_group_name_H-M   'P 1'
#
loop_
_entity.id
_entity.type
_entity.pdbx_description
1 polymer ?
#
loop_
_entity_poly.entity_id
_entity_poly.type
_entity_poly.pdbx_seq_one_letter_code
_entity_poly.pdbx_strand_id
1 'polypeptide(L)'
;MSPEVALNRISPMLSPFISSVVRNGKVGLDATNCLRITDLKSGCTSLTPGPNCDRFKLHIPYAGETLKWDIIFNAQYPELPPDFIFGEDAEFLPDPSALHNLASWNPSNPECLLLVVKELVQQYHQFQCSCLRESSHLMFEYQTLLEEPQYGENMEIYAGKKNNW
;
A
#
# COMPACT_ATOMS: atom_id res chain seq x y z
N MET A 1 -13.82 -7.44 -9.43
CA MET A 1 -13.23 -7.50 -10.79
C MET A 1 -12.01 -8.40 -10.71
N SER A 2 -11.79 -9.31 -11.68
CA SER A 2 -10.57 -10.12 -11.68
C SER A 2 -9.35 -9.26 -12.07
N PRO A 3 -8.14 -9.59 -11.60
CA PRO A 3 -6.91 -8.90 -11.98
C PRO A 3 -6.72 -8.72 -13.48
N GLU A 4 -7.02 -9.75 -14.26
CA GLU A 4 -6.85 -9.74 -15.71
C GLU A 4 -7.74 -8.70 -16.40
N VAL A 5 -8.98 -8.54 -15.93
CA VAL A 5 -9.92 -7.54 -16.45
C VAL A 5 -9.47 -6.13 -16.07
N ALA A 6 -8.88 -5.94 -14.88
CA ALA A 6 -8.33 -4.65 -14.48
C ALA A 6 -7.13 -4.28 -15.35
N LEU A 7 -6.19 -5.21 -15.57
CA LEU A 7 -4.98 -4.99 -16.38
C LEU A 7 -5.30 -4.58 -17.83
N ASN A 8 -6.38 -5.11 -18.42
CA ASN A 8 -6.80 -4.74 -19.78
C ASN A 8 -7.29 -3.28 -19.92
N ARG A 9 -7.57 -2.59 -18.81
CA ARG A 9 -8.06 -1.20 -18.82
C ARG A 9 -6.97 -0.17 -18.47
N ILE A 10 -5.88 -0.63 -17.88
CA ILE A 10 -4.76 0.21 -17.42
C ILE A 10 -3.90 0.64 -18.60
N SER A 11 -3.33 1.84 -18.53
CA SER A 11 -2.34 2.31 -19.51
C SER A 11 -1.24 1.25 -19.73
N PRO A 12 -0.91 0.86 -20.97
CA PRO A 12 0.08 -0.20 -21.24
C PRO A 12 1.43 0.06 -20.58
N MET A 13 1.83 1.33 -20.44
CA MET A 13 3.10 1.72 -19.82
C MET A 13 3.13 1.48 -18.31
N LEU A 14 1.97 1.52 -17.65
CA LEU A 14 1.84 1.30 -16.20
C LEU A 14 1.59 -0.17 -15.86
N SER A 15 1.07 -0.95 -16.82
CA SER A 15 0.71 -2.36 -16.63
C SER A 15 1.80 -3.23 -15.98
N PRO A 16 3.11 -3.08 -16.27
CA PRO A 16 4.15 -3.86 -15.60
C PRO A 16 4.17 -3.67 -14.08
N PHE A 17 4.03 -2.43 -13.60
CA PHE A 17 4.03 -2.11 -12.17
C PHE A 17 2.84 -2.74 -11.47
N ILE A 18 1.64 -2.57 -12.04
CA ILE A 18 0.42 -3.11 -11.46
C ILE A 18 0.41 -4.65 -11.53
N SER A 19 0.92 -5.22 -12.62
CA SER A 19 1.04 -6.68 -12.75
C SER A 19 1.95 -7.27 -11.68
N SER A 20 3.08 -6.61 -11.40
CA SER A 20 3.98 -7.01 -10.31
C SER A 20 3.27 -6.95 -8.96
N VAL A 21 2.57 -5.85 -8.66
CA VAL A 21 1.80 -5.71 -7.42
C VAL A 21 0.74 -6.80 -7.26
N VAL A 22 -0.03 -7.14 -8.29
CA VAL A 22 -1.09 -8.14 -8.13
C VAL A 22 -0.57 -9.58 -8.10
N ARG A 23 0.53 -9.87 -8.81
CA ARG A 23 1.12 -11.23 -8.87
C ARG A 23 2.06 -11.53 -7.72
N ASN A 24 2.87 -10.55 -7.33
CA ASN A 24 3.93 -10.68 -6.33
C ASN A 24 3.58 -9.99 -5.01
N GLY A 25 2.39 -9.38 -4.91
CA GLY A 25 1.89 -8.58 -3.78
C GLY A 25 1.59 -9.37 -2.52
N LYS A 26 2.54 -10.15 -2.04
CA LYS A 26 2.58 -10.53 -0.63
C LYS A 26 3.18 -9.34 0.09
N VAL A 27 2.32 -8.51 0.64
CA VAL A 27 2.68 -7.37 1.48
C VAL A 27 2.12 -7.66 2.86
N GLY A 28 2.99 -7.64 3.86
CA GLY A 28 2.62 -8.03 5.22
C GLY A 28 2.62 -9.54 5.48
N LEU A 29 1.99 -9.94 6.58
CA LEU A 29 1.96 -11.31 7.11
C LEU A 29 0.79 -12.14 6.60
N ASP A 30 -0.30 -11.51 6.15
CA ASP A 30 -1.43 -12.23 5.55
C ASP A 30 -1.10 -12.65 4.12
N ALA A 31 -0.23 -13.66 3.99
CA ALA A 31 0.17 -14.24 2.71
C ALA A 31 -0.96 -15.01 2.00
N THR A 32 -2.15 -15.14 2.62
CA THR A 32 -3.29 -15.86 2.03
C THR A 32 -4.18 -14.97 1.18
N ASN A 33 -4.22 -13.66 1.47
CA ASN A 33 -4.95 -12.69 0.68
C ASN A 33 -3.99 -11.90 -0.22
N CYS A 34 -4.14 -12.04 -1.54
CA CYS A 34 -3.40 -11.21 -2.48
C CYS A 34 -3.92 -9.76 -2.47
N LEU A 35 -3.04 -8.81 -2.76
CA LEU A 35 -3.43 -7.44 -3.05
C LEU A 35 -4.53 -7.40 -4.13
N ARG A 36 -5.57 -6.58 -3.89
CA ARG A 36 -6.68 -6.41 -4.85
C ARG A 36 -6.76 -4.98 -5.32
N ILE A 37 -7.16 -4.80 -6.57
CA ILE A 37 -7.34 -3.48 -7.17
C ILE A 37 -8.80 -3.27 -7.54
N THR A 38 -9.32 -2.10 -7.19
CA THR A 38 -10.69 -1.67 -7.48
C THR A 38 -10.69 -0.21 -7.96
N ASP A 39 -11.88 0.32 -8.25
CA ASP A 39 -12.09 1.73 -8.57
C ASP A 39 -11.16 2.30 -9.65
N LEU A 40 -10.91 1.54 -10.73
CA LEU A 40 -10.14 2.02 -11.86
C LEU A 40 -10.81 3.24 -12.52
N LYS A 41 -10.07 4.34 -12.60
CA LYS A 41 -10.44 5.59 -13.27
C LYS A 41 -9.31 6.03 -14.19
N SER A 42 -9.66 6.81 -15.21
CA SER A 42 -8.69 7.54 -16.02
C SER A 42 -8.64 9.00 -15.56
N GLY A 43 -7.42 9.52 -15.38
CA GLY A 43 -7.15 10.95 -15.25
C GLY A 43 -6.99 11.67 -16.59
N CYS A 44 -7.02 10.94 -17.70
CA CYS A 44 -6.92 11.52 -19.04
C CYS A 44 -8.26 12.11 -19.50
N THR A 45 -8.24 12.90 -20.58
CA THR A 45 -9.46 13.37 -21.24
C THR A 45 -10.30 12.20 -21.74
N SER A 46 -11.63 12.31 -21.72
CA SER A 46 -12.53 11.25 -22.22
C SER A 46 -12.36 10.92 -23.70
N LEU A 47 -11.66 11.77 -24.46
CA LEU A 47 -11.34 11.57 -25.87
C LEU A 47 -10.08 10.71 -26.09
N THR A 48 -9.29 10.44 -25.04
CA THR A 48 -8.06 9.63 -25.16
C THR A 48 -8.45 8.19 -25.52
N PRO A 49 -8.01 7.68 -26.70
CA PRO A 49 -8.42 6.36 -27.17
C PRO A 49 -7.69 5.24 -26.42
N GLY A 50 -8.33 4.06 -26.37
CA GLY A 50 -7.72 2.85 -25.82
C GLY A 50 -7.65 2.82 -24.29
N PRO A 51 -6.89 1.86 -23.72
CA PRO A 51 -6.76 1.72 -22.27
C PRO A 51 -5.87 2.82 -21.70
N ASN A 52 -6.42 3.62 -20.79
CA ASN A 52 -5.82 4.84 -20.25
C ASN A 52 -6.10 5.03 -18.76
N CYS A 53 -6.52 3.98 -18.04
CA CYS A 53 -6.68 4.08 -16.59
C CYS A 53 -5.30 4.15 -15.91
N ASP A 54 -5.15 5.10 -15.00
CA ASP A 54 -3.94 5.40 -14.25
C ASP A 54 -4.19 5.65 -12.75
N ARG A 55 -5.46 5.67 -12.34
CA ARG A 55 -5.89 5.88 -10.95
C ARG A 55 -6.67 4.67 -10.50
N PHE A 56 -6.33 4.15 -9.33
CA PHE A 56 -6.99 2.96 -8.80
C PHE A 56 -6.89 2.91 -7.28
N LYS A 57 -7.77 2.12 -6.67
CA LYS A 57 -7.74 1.84 -5.24
C LYS A 57 -7.09 0.48 -4.99
N LEU A 58 -6.03 0.46 -4.19
CA LEU A 58 -5.33 -0.73 -3.74
C LEU A 58 -5.89 -1.17 -2.38
N HIS A 59 -6.26 -2.44 -2.29
CA HIS A 59 -6.70 -3.10 -1.08
C HIS A 59 -5.55 -3.96 -0.55
N ILE A 60 -5.03 -3.57 0.62
CA ILE A 60 -3.91 -4.22 1.30
C ILE A 60 -4.44 -4.93 2.55
N PRO A 61 -4.42 -6.27 2.60
CA PRO A 61 -4.69 -7.00 3.84
C PRO A 61 -3.62 -6.67 4.88
N TYR A 62 -4.02 -6.31 6.10
CA TYR A 62 -3.10 -5.96 7.17
C TYR A 62 -3.74 -6.20 8.53
N ALA A 63 -3.11 -7.00 9.40
CA ALA A 63 -3.55 -7.27 10.77
C ALA A 63 -5.04 -7.69 10.93
N GLY A 64 -5.58 -8.42 9.96
CA GLY A 64 -7.00 -8.84 9.94
C GLY A 64 -7.97 -7.83 9.34
N GLU A 65 -7.49 -6.62 9.02
CA GLU A 65 -8.25 -5.57 8.34
C GLU A 65 -7.82 -5.41 6.87
N THR A 66 -8.45 -4.48 6.15
CA THR A 66 -8.08 -4.12 4.77
C THR A 66 -7.87 -2.63 4.64
N LEU A 67 -6.62 -2.21 4.46
CA LEU A 67 -6.27 -0.84 4.11
C LEU A 67 -6.70 -0.56 2.67
N LYS A 68 -7.28 0.61 2.44
CA LYS A 68 -7.81 1.04 1.14
C LYS A 68 -7.11 2.33 0.71
N TRP A 69 -6.05 2.20 -0.07
CA TRP A 69 -5.25 3.35 -0.50
C TRP A 69 -5.53 3.68 -1.95
N ASP A 70 -5.74 4.96 -2.26
CA ASP A 70 -5.82 5.41 -3.64
C ASP A 70 -4.40 5.68 -4.16
N ILE A 71 -4.08 5.09 -5.30
CA ILE A 71 -2.80 5.26 -5.99
C ILE A 71 -3.07 6.00 -7.31
N ILE A 72 -2.31 7.06 -7.52
CA ILE A 72 -2.53 8.01 -8.60
C ILE A 72 -1.26 8.08 -9.45
N PHE A 73 -1.32 7.55 -10.66
CA PHE A 73 -0.33 7.82 -11.70
C PHE A 73 -0.85 8.86 -12.69
N ASN A 74 0.03 9.28 -13.58
CA ASN A 74 -0.32 10.01 -14.80
C ASN A 74 0.08 9.18 -16.02
N ALA A 75 -0.90 8.66 -16.76
CA ALA A 75 -0.63 7.83 -17.95
C ALA A 75 0.17 8.54 -19.04
N GLN A 76 0.14 9.88 -19.09
CA GLN A 76 0.89 10.67 -20.07
C GLN A 76 2.37 10.84 -19.70
N TYR A 77 2.72 10.62 -18.43
CA TYR A 77 4.07 10.75 -17.87
C TYR A 77 4.40 9.54 -16.99
N PRO A 78 4.47 8.32 -17.57
CA PRO A 78 4.63 7.07 -16.82
C PRO A 78 5.96 6.94 -16.07
N GLU A 79 6.94 7.79 -16.37
CA GLU A 79 8.22 7.88 -15.68
C GLU A 79 8.12 8.55 -14.30
N LEU A 80 7.08 9.33 -14.04
CA LEU A 80 6.88 10.00 -12.77
C LEU A 80 6.40 9.02 -11.69
N PRO A 81 6.81 9.21 -10.42
CA PRO A 81 6.30 8.41 -9.31
C PRO A 81 4.80 8.66 -9.08
N PRO A 82 4.09 7.72 -8.45
CA PRO A 82 2.69 7.90 -8.09
C PRO A 82 2.52 8.76 -6.83
N ASP A 83 1.32 9.31 -6.66
CA ASP A 83 0.84 9.86 -5.40
C ASP A 83 -0.05 8.83 -4.66
N PHE A 84 -0.13 8.98 -3.34
CA PHE A 84 -0.88 8.09 -2.44
C PHE A 84 -1.87 8.87 -1.57
N ILE A 85 -3.07 8.31 -1.38
CA ILE A 85 -4.07 8.79 -0.41
C ILE A 85 -4.45 7.63 0.50
N PHE A 86 -4.30 7.81 1.82
CA PHE A 86 -4.42 6.75 2.82
C PHE A 86 -5.84 6.54 3.39
N GLY A 87 -6.88 6.96 2.66
CA GLY A 87 -8.28 6.69 3.02
C GLY A 87 -8.70 7.30 4.35
N GLU A 88 -9.13 6.46 5.30
CA GLU A 88 -9.72 6.86 6.59
C GLU A 88 -8.68 7.18 7.69
N ASP A 89 -7.42 6.82 7.47
CA ASP A 89 -6.31 7.03 8.41
C ASP A 89 -5.63 8.38 8.16
N ALA A 90 -6.38 9.47 8.37
CA ALA A 90 -5.90 10.84 8.16
C ALA A 90 -4.69 11.24 9.03
N GLU A 91 -4.46 10.52 10.13
CA GLU A 91 -3.33 10.73 11.04
C GLU A 91 -2.06 9.99 10.61
N PHE A 92 -2.16 9.08 9.63
CA PHE A 92 -1.00 8.39 9.11
C PHE A 92 -0.17 9.33 8.21
N LEU A 93 0.99 9.73 8.73
CA LEU A 93 1.95 10.59 8.07
C LEU A 93 3.28 9.83 7.91
N PRO A 94 3.52 9.13 6.78
CA PRO A 94 4.76 8.38 6.58
C PRO A 94 5.97 9.31 6.51
N ASP A 95 7.10 8.91 7.09
CA ASP A 95 8.36 9.66 7.00
C ASP A 95 8.94 9.52 5.57
N PRO A 96 9.02 10.62 4.79
CA PRO A 96 9.55 10.56 3.43
C PRO A 96 11.00 10.08 3.37
N SER A 97 11.78 10.28 4.43
CA SER A 97 13.18 9.86 4.48
C SER A 97 13.35 8.34 4.54
N ALA A 98 12.32 7.62 4.99
CA ALA A 98 12.29 6.16 5.02
C ALA A 98 11.84 5.52 3.69
N LEU A 99 11.33 6.31 2.75
CA LEU A 99 10.79 5.84 1.46
C LEU A 99 11.85 5.90 0.34
N HIS A 100 12.89 5.07 0.48
CA HIS A 100 14.06 5.08 -0.40
C HIS A 100 13.69 4.73 -1.84
N ASN A 101 12.79 3.77 -2.04
CA ASN A 101 12.35 3.35 -3.39
C ASN A 101 11.47 4.40 -4.06
N LEU A 102 10.79 5.26 -3.28
CA LEU A 102 10.03 6.39 -3.82
C LEU A 102 10.98 7.56 -4.17
N ALA A 103 11.94 7.85 -3.29
CA ALA A 103 12.95 8.90 -3.53
C ALA A 103 13.83 8.57 -4.75
N SER A 104 14.17 7.30 -4.95
CA SER A 104 14.93 6.79 -6.09
C SER A 104 14.04 6.04 -7.09
N TRP A 105 12.86 6.62 -7.38
CA TRP A 105 11.88 6.00 -8.28
C TRP A 105 12.51 5.59 -9.61
N ASN A 106 12.38 4.31 -9.95
CA ASN A 106 12.95 3.74 -11.17
C ASN A 106 11.87 3.03 -12.00
N PRO A 107 11.32 3.69 -13.04
CA PRO A 107 10.29 3.11 -13.90
C PRO A 107 10.81 1.96 -14.78
N SER A 108 12.13 1.74 -14.86
CA SER A 108 12.70 0.58 -15.56
C SER A 108 12.60 -0.71 -14.76
N ASN A 109 12.37 -0.62 -13.44
CA ASN A 109 12.15 -1.78 -12.58
C ASN A 109 10.65 -2.05 -12.42
N PRO A 110 10.09 -3.16 -12.93
CA PRO A 110 8.66 -3.47 -12.79
C PRO A 110 8.18 -3.63 -11.34
N GLU A 111 9.09 -3.87 -10.38
CA GLU A 111 8.75 -4.02 -8.97
C GLU A 111 8.81 -2.71 -8.16
N CYS A 112 9.17 -1.58 -8.78
CA CYS A 112 9.34 -0.31 -8.08
C CYS A 112 8.11 0.08 -7.25
N LEU A 113 6.90 -0.06 -7.81
CA LEU A 113 5.65 0.21 -7.09
C LEU A 113 5.46 -0.73 -5.90
N LEU A 114 5.75 -2.03 -6.06
CA LEU A 114 5.61 -3.01 -4.99
C LEU A 114 6.59 -2.70 -3.84
N LEU A 115 7.82 -2.31 -4.15
CA LEU A 115 8.81 -1.92 -3.15
C LEU A 115 8.37 -0.69 -2.35
N VAL A 116 7.85 0.34 -3.03
CA VAL A 116 7.28 1.53 -2.37
C VAL A 116 6.11 1.16 -1.47
N VAL A 117 5.19 0.31 -1.93
CA VAL A 117 4.06 -0.16 -1.11
C VAL A 117 4.54 -0.92 0.13
N LYS A 118 5.59 -1.74 0.02
CA LYS A 118 6.20 -2.43 1.17
C LYS A 118 6.78 -1.44 2.19
N GLU A 119 7.52 -0.43 1.73
CA GLU A 119 8.06 0.62 2.61
C GLU A 119 6.93 1.40 3.32
N LEU A 120 5.87 1.76 2.59
CA LEU A 120 4.71 2.45 3.16
C LEU A 120 3.99 1.59 4.21
N VAL A 121 3.82 0.29 3.98
CA VAL A 121 3.21 -0.61 4.96
C VAL A 121 4.10 -0.78 6.19
N GLN A 122 5.42 -0.79 6.02
CA GLN A 122 6.35 -0.78 7.15
C GLN A 122 6.23 0.53 7.97
N GLN A 123 6.09 1.68 7.32
CA GLN A 123 5.80 2.95 7.99
C GLN A 123 4.44 2.92 8.70
N TYR A 124 3.43 2.31 8.09
CA TYR A 124 2.12 2.14 8.70
C TYR A 124 2.19 1.28 9.97
N HIS A 125 3.00 0.22 9.97
CA HIS A 125 3.24 -0.59 11.15
C HIS A 125 3.89 0.23 12.30
N GLN A 126 4.85 1.10 11.99
CA GLN A 126 5.46 1.99 12.98
C GLN A 126 4.44 3.00 13.54
N PHE A 127 3.55 3.51 12.69
CA PHE A 127 2.43 4.33 13.11
C PHE A 127 1.49 3.59 14.07
N GLN A 128 1.11 2.34 13.74
CA GLN A 128 0.27 1.50 14.60
C GLN A 128 0.95 1.18 15.94
N CYS A 129 2.26 0.91 15.94
CA CYS A 129 3.04 0.79 17.17
C CYS A 129 2.99 2.07 18.02
N SER A 130 2.98 3.24 17.39
CA SER A 130 2.89 4.52 18.10
C SER A 130 1.50 4.73 18.71
N CYS A 131 0.44 4.34 18.00
CA CYS A 131 -0.93 4.33 18.54
C CYS A 131 -1.08 3.37 19.72
N LEU A 132 -0.43 2.20 19.66
CA LEU A 132 -0.43 1.22 20.75
C LEU A 132 0.15 1.77 22.06
N ARG A 133 1.12 2.68 21.98
CA ARG A 133 1.76 3.31 23.15
C ARG A 133 0.79 4.11 24.01
N GLU A 134 -0.38 4.48 23.50
CA GLU A 134 -1.44 5.06 24.31
C GLU A 134 -2.00 4.10 25.37
N SER A 135 -1.80 2.80 25.20
CA SER A 135 -2.16 1.74 26.15
C SER A 135 -0.90 1.12 26.75
N SER A 136 -0.58 1.49 27.99
CA SER A 136 0.57 0.93 28.71
C SER A 136 0.51 -0.59 28.87
N HIS A 137 -0.71 -1.14 29.01
CA HIS A 137 -0.91 -2.58 29.15
C HIS A 137 -0.58 -3.35 27.87
N LEU A 138 -1.13 -2.92 26.72
CA LEU A 138 -0.87 -3.58 25.45
C LEU A 138 0.57 -3.38 24.98
N MET A 139 1.16 -2.22 25.27
CA MET A 139 2.56 -1.96 24.96
C MET A 139 3.50 -2.89 25.74
N PHE A 140 3.17 -3.23 27.00
CA PHE A 140 3.94 -4.20 27.79
C PHE A 140 3.89 -5.60 27.15
N GLU A 141 2.71 -6.06 26.73
CA GLU A 141 2.56 -7.35 26.04
C GLU A 141 3.32 -7.37 24.72
N TYR A 142 3.21 -6.29 23.93
CA TYR A 142 3.94 -6.17 22.66
C TYR A 142 5.45 -6.22 22.85
N GLN A 143 5.99 -5.49 23.83
CA GLN A 143 7.42 -5.51 24.11
C GLN A 143 7.90 -6.91 24.54
N THR A 144 7.09 -7.61 25.34
CA THR A 144 7.38 -8.99 25.74
C THR A 144 7.42 -9.93 24.52
N LEU A 145 6.49 -9.77 23.57
CA LEU A 145 6.46 -10.55 22.33
C LEU A 145 7.64 -10.23 21.39
N LEU A 146 8.11 -8.98 21.35
CA LEU A 146 9.26 -8.57 20.54
C LEU A 146 10.58 -9.21 21.01
N GLU A 147 10.70 -9.50 22.30
CA GLU A 147 11.88 -10.17 22.88
C GLU A 147 11.98 -11.64 22.44
N GLU A 148 10.89 -12.23 21.98
CA GLU A 148 10.84 -13.59 21.46
C GLU A 148 11.30 -13.62 19.98
N PRO A 149 12.45 -14.28 19.67
CA PRO A 149 13.04 -14.27 18.33
C PRO A 149 12.13 -14.82 17.22
N GLN A 150 11.15 -15.65 17.61
CA GLN A 150 10.19 -16.28 16.72
C GLN A 150 9.07 -15.34 16.25
N TYR A 151 8.80 -14.26 16.97
CA TYR A 151 7.76 -13.29 16.63
C TYR A 151 8.36 -12.01 16.03
N GLY A 152 9.37 -11.43 16.69
CA GLY A 152 10.27 -10.38 16.16
C GLY A 152 9.70 -9.48 15.06
N GLU A 153 10.38 -9.43 13.91
CA GLU A 153 10.03 -8.61 12.73
C GLU A 153 8.80 -9.13 11.96
N ASN A 154 8.26 -10.29 12.33
CA ASN A 154 7.14 -10.95 11.65
C ASN A 154 5.84 -10.77 12.45
N MET A 155 5.57 -9.55 12.92
CA MET A 155 4.34 -9.21 13.64
C MET A 155 3.66 -7.98 13.04
N GLU A 156 2.35 -8.03 12.91
CA GLU A 156 1.50 -6.91 12.52
C GLU A 156 0.56 -6.57 13.67
N ILE A 157 0.26 -5.27 13.81
CA ILE A 157 -0.59 -4.77 14.88
C ILE A 157 -1.51 -3.73 14.29
N TYR A 158 -2.76 -3.73 14.76
CA TYR A 158 -3.72 -2.68 14.46
C TYR A 158 -4.37 -2.20 15.76
N ALA A 159 -4.24 -0.91 16.04
CA ALA A 159 -4.91 -0.23 17.13
C ALA A 159 -6.07 0.59 16.56
N GLY A 160 -7.30 0.11 16.74
CA GLY A 160 -8.49 0.82 16.31
C GLY A 160 -8.69 2.16 17.04
N LYS A 161 -9.40 3.10 16.41
CA LYS A 161 -9.70 4.41 17.00
C LYS A 161 -10.53 4.24 18.29
N LYS A 162 -10.19 5.01 19.34
CA LYS A 162 -10.99 5.05 20.56
C LYS A 162 -12.41 5.53 20.23
N ASN A 163 -13.41 4.79 20.72
CA ASN A 163 -14.80 5.21 20.66
C ASN A 163 -14.97 6.44 21.57
N ASN A 164 -15.15 7.62 20.98
CA ASN A 164 -15.58 8.81 21.69
C ASN A 164 -17.11 8.73 21.87
N TRP A 165 -17.55 8.07 22.94
CA TRP A 165 -18.97 8.04 23.36
C TRP A 165 -19.15 8.90 24.61
#